data_AF-A0A5A7NJI0-F1
#
_entry.id   AF-A0A5A7NJI0-F1
#
_cell.length_a   1.000
_cell.length_b   1.000
_cell.length_c   1.000
_cell.angle_alpha   90.00
_cell.angle_beta   90.00
_cell.angle_gamma   90.00
#
_symmetry.space_group_name_H-M   'P 1'
#
loop_
_entity.id
_entity.type
_entity.pdbx_description
1 polymer ?
#
loop_
_entity_poly.entity_id
_entity_poly.type
_entity_poly.pdbx_seq_one_letter_code
_entity_poly.pdbx_strand_id
1 'polypeptide(L)'
;MVDKPAGMVVHPAPGAPNGTLVNALLHHCGDSLSGIGGVRRPGIVHRIDKDTSGLLVVAKSDAAHHGLATQFADHSLHRRYIAFTRGHPNPAEGR
;
A
#
# COMPACT_ATOMS: atom_id res chain seq x y z
N MET A 1 9.47 3.39 -0.41
CA MET A 1 8.68 2.27 -0.98
C MET A 1 8.95 1.04 -0.16
N VAL A 2 7.99 0.12 -0.09
CA VAL A 2 8.13 -1.17 0.59
C VAL A 2 7.71 -2.26 -0.39
N ASP A 3 8.49 -3.33 -0.46
CA ASP A 3 8.07 -4.55 -1.15
C ASP A 3 7.33 -5.46 -0.15
N LYS A 4 6.01 -5.53 -0.27
CA LYS A 4 5.17 -6.32 0.64
C LYS A 4 5.14 -7.77 0.16
N PRO A 5 5.48 -8.76 1.00
CA PRO A 5 5.34 -10.16 0.63
C PRO A 5 3.87 -10.56 0.49
N ALA A 6 3.62 -11.64 -0.26
CA ALA A 6 2.35 -12.34 -0.22
C ALA A 6 2.11 -12.94 1.18
N GLY A 7 0.84 -13.09 1.58
CA GLY A 7 0.44 -13.53 2.91
C GLY A 7 0.34 -12.41 3.96
N MET A 8 0.88 -11.22 3.71
CA MET A 8 0.83 -10.08 4.63
C MET A 8 -0.35 -9.16 4.35
N VAL A 9 -1.18 -8.90 5.37
CA VAL A 9 -2.28 -7.93 5.31
C VAL A 9 -1.74 -6.51 5.47
N VAL A 10 -2.31 -5.54 4.73
CA VAL A 10 -1.87 -4.12 4.81
C VAL A 10 -2.36 -3.45 6.10
N HIS A 11 -3.67 -3.49 6.38
CA HIS A 11 -4.31 -2.86 7.54
C HIS A 11 -4.88 -3.89 8.51
N PRO A 12 -4.87 -3.62 9.83
CA PRO A 12 -5.59 -4.43 10.80
C PRO A 12 -7.05 -4.63 10.38
N ALA A 13 -7.53 -5.87 10.44
CA ALA A 13 -8.88 -6.26 10.05
C ALA A 13 -9.36 -7.46 10.90
N PRO A 14 -10.66 -7.78 10.92
CA PRO A 14 -11.14 -9.03 11.50
C PRO A 14 -10.37 -10.23 10.93
N GLY A 15 -9.80 -11.07 11.80
CA GLY A 15 -8.93 -12.20 11.41
C GLY A 15 -7.45 -11.85 11.19
N ALA A 16 -7.08 -10.56 11.18
CA ALA A 16 -5.69 -10.09 11.14
C ALA A 16 -5.52 -8.79 11.96
N PRO A 17 -5.67 -8.84 13.30
CA PRO A 17 -5.60 -7.65 14.14
C PRO A 17 -4.17 -7.07 14.28
N ASN A 18 -3.15 -7.90 14.04
CA ASN A 18 -1.74 -7.55 14.13
C ASN A 18 -0.94 -8.25 13.01
N GLY A 19 0.38 -8.08 13.01
CA GLY A 19 1.25 -8.64 11.96
C GLY A 19 1.04 -8.03 10.58
N THR A 20 0.44 -6.84 10.51
CA THR A 20 0.14 -6.14 9.25
C THR A 20 1.26 -5.19 8.85
N LEU A 21 1.26 -4.73 7.60
CA LEU A 21 2.21 -3.71 7.14
C LEU A 21 2.12 -2.43 7.96
N VAL A 22 0.92 -2.01 8.40
CA VAL A 22 0.76 -0.89 9.33
C VAL A 22 1.52 -1.12 10.62
N ASN A 23 1.46 -2.31 11.21
CA ASN A 23 2.21 -2.63 12.43
C ASN A 23 3.72 -2.53 12.18
N ALA A 24 4.19 -3.07 11.05
CA ALA A 24 5.60 -3.02 10.66
C ALA A 24 6.08 -1.57 10.46
N LEU A 25 5.28 -0.72 9.82
CA LEU A 25 5.63 0.70 9.59
C LEU A 25 5.67 1.50 10.89
N LEU A 26 4.70 1.29 11.79
CA LEU A 26 4.70 1.94 13.10
C LEU A 26 5.93 1.53 13.93
N HIS A 27 6.32 0.26 13.86
CA HIS A 27 7.53 -0.22 14.52
C HIS A 27 8.82 0.33 13.89
N HIS A 28 8.93 0.26 12.57
CA HIS A 28 10.15 0.62 11.84
C HIS A 28 10.40 2.13 11.80
N CYS A 29 9.35 2.92 11.55
CA CYS A 29 9.49 4.36 11.39
C CYS A 29 9.31 5.13 12.70
N GLY A 30 8.65 4.54 13.72
CA GLY A 30 8.47 5.17 15.03
C GLY A 30 8.02 6.63 14.93
N ASP A 31 8.82 7.53 15.48
CA ASP A 31 8.54 8.97 15.56
C ASP A 31 8.80 9.74 14.25
N SER A 32 9.36 9.08 13.22
CA SER A 32 9.59 9.69 11.91
C SER A 32 8.36 9.69 10.99
N LEU A 33 7.23 9.12 11.43
CA LEU A 33 5.95 9.21 10.72
C LEU A 33 5.19 10.45 11.18
N SER A 34 4.76 11.27 10.22
CA SER A 34 3.84 12.37 10.52
C SER A 34 2.50 11.85 11.06
N GLY A 35 1.88 12.65 11.93
CA GLY A 35 0.59 12.37 12.54
C GLY A 35 -0.30 13.60 12.53
N ILE A 36 -1.61 13.40 12.54
CA ILE A 36 -2.60 14.48 12.68
C ILE A 36 -3.14 14.44 14.11
N GLY A 37 -3.03 15.56 14.84
CA GLY A 37 -3.57 15.67 16.19
C GLY A 37 -2.95 14.71 17.22
N GLY A 38 -1.65 14.39 17.07
CA GLY A 38 -0.93 13.48 17.97
C GLY A 38 -1.13 11.98 17.69
N VAL A 39 -1.96 11.62 16.70
CA VAL A 39 -2.14 10.23 16.27
C VAL A 39 -1.18 9.91 15.13
N ARG A 40 -0.20 9.03 15.40
CA ARG A 40 0.74 8.51 14.38
C ARG A 40 -0.04 7.82 13.26
N ARG A 41 0.16 8.25 12.01
CA ARG A 41 -0.47 7.64 10.84
C ARG A 41 0.57 6.85 10.06
N PRO A 42 0.30 5.58 9.70
CA PRO A 42 1.25 4.72 8.98
C PRO A 42 1.44 5.11 7.51
N GLY A 43 1.06 6.31 7.08
CA GLY A 43 1.38 6.82 5.73
C GLY A 43 0.73 6.07 4.56
N ILE A 44 -0.18 5.13 4.81
CA ILE A 44 -0.79 4.30 3.77
C ILE A 44 -1.80 5.11 2.97
N VAL A 45 -1.62 5.15 1.65
CA VAL A 45 -2.51 5.83 0.68
C VAL A 45 -3.14 4.87 -0.33
N HIS A 46 -2.66 3.62 -0.37
CA HIS A 46 -3.20 2.54 -1.20
C HIS A 46 -2.89 1.18 -0.59
N ARG A 47 -3.57 0.15 -1.05
CA ARG A 47 -3.33 -1.24 -0.59
C ARG A 47 -3.36 -2.21 -1.76
N ILE A 48 -2.66 -3.32 -1.58
CA ILE A 48 -2.81 -4.54 -2.36
C ILE A 48 -3.31 -5.66 -1.44
N ASP A 49 -3.88 -6.71 -2.01
CA ASP A 49 -4.48 -7.80 -1.24
C ASP A 49 -3.43 -8.60 -0.44
N LYS A 50 -3.92 -9.40 0.51
CA LYS A 50 -3.08 -10.18 1.42
C LYS A 50 -2.06 -11.03 0.65
N ASP A 51 -2.54 -11.78 -0.33
CA ASP A 51 -1.73 -12.72 -1.10
C ASP A 51 -1.14 -12.11 -2.38
N THR A 52 -1.34 -10.81 -2.59
CA THR A 52 -0.65 -10.05 -3.63
C THR A 52 0.67 -9.51 -3.09
N SER A 53 1.78 -9.88 -3.71
CA SER A 53 3.10 -9.30 -3.42
C SER A 53 3.35 -8.03 -4.23
N GLY A 54 4.28 -7.20 -3.76
CA GLY A 54 4.87 -6.15 -4.59
C GLY A 54 4.90 -4.78 -3.92
N LEU A 55 5.09 -3.76 -4.75
CA LEU A 55 5.47 -2.43 -4.31
C LEU A 55 4.30 -1.63 -3.74
N LEU A 56 4.50 -1.08 -2.55
CA LEU A 56 3.71 0.01 -1.99
C LEU A 56 4.54 1.28 -1.78
N VAL A 57 3.87 2.41 -1.95
CA VAL A 57 4.39 3.73 -1.58
C VAL A 57 3.72 4.12 -0.27
N VAL A 58 4.50 4.65 0.65
CA VAL A 58 4.07 5.04 1.99
C VAL A 58 4.55 6.46 2.23
N ALA A 59 3.64 7.35 2.61
CA ALA A 59 3.94 8.73 2.93
C ALA A 59 4.58 8.84 4.31
N LYS A 60 5.75 9.49 4.40
CA LYS A 60 6.41 9.79 5.69
C LYS A 60 6.11 11.18 6.24
N SER A 61 5.55 12.06 5.41
CA SER A 61 5.18 13.43 5.76
C SER A 61 3.77 13.74 5.27
N ASP A 62 3.12 14.74 5.87
CA ASP A 62 1.76 15.14 5.51
C ASP A 62 1.69 15.70 4.09
N ALA A 63 2.71 16.47 3.68
CA ALA A 63 2.82 16.97 2.31
C ALA A 63 2.88 15.80 1.30
N ALA A 64 3.66 14.76 1.58
CA ALA A 64 3.71 13.57 0.74
C ALA A 64 2.39 12.79 0.79
N HIS A 65 1.73 12.73 1.95
CA HIS A 65 0.45 12.05 2.09
C HIS A 65 -0.63 12.71 1.23
N HIS A 66 -0.78 14.03 1.32
CA HIS A 66 -1.73 14.79 0.50
C HIS A 66 -1.40 14.66 -0.98
N GLY A 67 -0.13 14.87 -1.38
CA GLY A 67 0.28 14.77 -2.78
C GLY A 67 0.03 13.38 -3.38
N LEU A 68 0.35 12.32 -2.64
CA LEU A 68 0.07 10.95 -3.09
C LEU A 68 -1.43 10.66 -3.12
N ALA A 69 -2.20 11.10 -2.12
CA ALA A 69 -3.64 10.92 -2.10
C ALA A 69 -4.33 11.57 -3.32
N THR A 70 -3.93 12.79 -3.67
CA THR A 70 -4.37 13.47 -4.91
C THR A 70 -4.03 12.64 -6.14
N GLN A 71 -2.78 12.19 -6.27
CA GLN A 71 -2.38 11.39 -7.43
C GLN A 71 -3.12 10.04 -7.54
N PHE A 72 -3.45 9.41 -6.41
CA PHE A 72 -4.28 8.21 -6.39
C PHE A 72 -5.73 8.51 -6.80
N ALA A 73 -6.30 9.64 -6.35
CA ALA A 73 -7.64 10.07 -6.74
C ALA A 73 -7.72 10.43 -8.23
N ASP A 74 -6.70 11.10 -8.75
CA ASP A 74 -6.64 11.56 -10.15
C ASP A 74 -6.21 10.45 -11.13
N HIS A 75 -5.88 9.26 -10.63
CA HIS A 75 -5.35 8.13 -11.42
C HIS A 75 -4.10 8.50 -12.24
N SER A 76 -3.29 9.45 -11.75
CA SER A 76 -2.08 9.94 -12.45
C SER A 76 -0.84 9.07 -12.19
N LEU A 77 -0.98 8.02 -11.36
CA LEU A 77 0.08 7.04 -11.06
C LEU A 77 -0.03 5.81 -11.94
N HIS A 78 1.10 5.40 -12.53
CA HIS A 78 1.19 4.13 -13.23
C HIS A 78 1.55 3.00 -12.26
N ARG A 79 0.68 1.99 -12.18
CA ARG A 79 0.91 0.74 -11.44
C ARG A 79 0.98 -0.39 -12.45
N ARG A 80 2.04 -1.20 -12.39
CA ARG A 80 2.21 -2.38 -13.25
C ARG A 80 2.31 -3.62 -12.38
N TYR A 81 1.62 -4.67 -12.81
CA TYR A 81 1.63 -5.96 -12.15
C TYR A 81 2.15 -7.00 -13.14
N ILE A 82 2.94 -7.94 -12.63
CA ILE A 82 3.25 -9.17 -13.34
C ILE A 82 2.30 -10.22 -12.78
N ALA A 83 1.59 -10.91 -13.66
CA ALA A 83 0.63 -11.93 -13.30
C ALA A 83 0.76 -13.14 -14.22
N PHE A 84 0.41 -14.31 -13.68
CA PHE A 84 0.21 -15.53 -14.45
C PHE A 84 -1.29 -15.85 -14.47
N THR A 85 -1.83 -16.13 -15.66
CA THR A 85 -3.25 -16.42 -15.86
C THR A 85 -3.44 -17.84 -16.34
N ARG A 86 -4.62 -18.41 -16.05
CA ARG A 86 -5.03 -19.69 -16.63
C ARG A 86 -5.63 -19.44 -18.01
N GLY A 87 -4.98 -19.98 -19.05
CA GLY A 87 -5.37 -19.75 -20.45
C GLY A 87 -4.68 -18.53 -21.06
N HIS A 88 -4.96 -18.27 -22.34
CA HIS A 88 -4.36 -17.15 -23.06
C HIS A 88 -5.40 -16.03 -23.22
N PRO A 89 -5.18 -14.83 -22.62
CA PRO A 89 -6.07 -13.69 -22.84
C PRO A 89 -6.24 -13.41 -24.35
N ASN A 90 -7.48 -13.25 -24.79
CA ASN A 90 -7.80 -12.87 -26.17
C ASN A 90 -8.92 -11.80 -26.15
N PRO A 91 -8.63 -10.54 -26.49
CA PRO A 91 -7.33 -10.02 -26.95
C PRO A 91 -6.22 -10.07 -25.89
N ALA A 92 -4.95 -10.01 -26.34
CA ALA A 92 -3.78 -10.07 -25.45
C ALA A 92 -3.62 -8.81 -24.57
N GLU A 93 -4.27 -7.71 -24.97
CA GLU A 93 -4.30 -6.44 -24.24
C GLU A 93 -5.71 -5.84 -24.27
N GLY A 94 -6.03 -5.02 -23.26
CA GLY A 94 -7.32 -4.35 -23.10
C GLY A 94 -7.19 -3.10 -22.22
N ARG A 95 -8.26 -2.30 -22.17
CA ARG A 95 -8.33 -1.05 -21.39
C ARG A 95 -9.35 -1.15 -20.27
#